data_AF-A0A4C2E388-F1
#
_entry.id   AF-A0A4C2E388-F1
#
_cell.length_a   1.000
_cell.length_b   1.000
_cell.length_c   1.000
_cell.angle_alpha   90.00
_cell.angle_beta   90.00
_cell.angle_gamma   90.00
#
_symmetry.space_group_name_H-M   'P 1'
#
loop_
_entity.id
_entity.type
_entity.pdbx_description
1 polymer ?
#
loop_
_entity_poly.entity_id
_entity_poly.type
_entity_poly.pdbx_seq_one_letter_code
_entity_poly.pdbx_strand_id
1 'polypeptide(L)'
;MGNDGGTINKVHRLRLTSEPDRSKSPAEQDLRQFQDASIWTCCRLTNKRLRLPLSSDFKGNLLNKESVLEWLLTPEREDFNEEQIKHFSHIKKLNDIVDLKGLRETSEGFQCEFSGDELGKANVKFIYLTNCGDVLPKSSLGLGTQRNRCPKCESPYTDLDVIALNPSKYELGLLQERMHKLEEMNLHHNGKMRSRKKRTRCTDQNTAKRSKKSGKT
;
A
#
# COMPACT_ATOMS: atom_id res chain seq x y z
N MET A 1 -48.55 -65.22 -8.39
CA MET A 1 -49.44 -64.05 -8.31
C MET A 1 -48.55 -62.84 -8.13
N GLY A 2 -48.26 -62.15 -9.24
CA GLY A 2 -47.25 -61.09 -9.31
C GLY A 2 -47.83 -59.74 -8.86
N ASN A 3 -47.13 -59.10 -7.94
CA ASN A 3 -47.46 -57.79 -7.41
C ASN A 3 -46.97 -56.70 -8.38
N ASP A 4 -47.93 -55.92 -8.86
CA ASP A 4 -47.78 -54.67 -9.61
C ASP A 4 -47.29 -53.54 -8.68
N GLY A 5 -46.66 -52.52 -9.26
CA GLY A 5 -46.59 -51.21 -8.61
C GLY A 5 -45.21 -50.55 -8.58
N GLY A 6 -44.97 -49.68 -9.56
CA GLY A 6 -44.30 -48.41 -9.27
C GLY A 6 -43.08 -48.06 -10.12
N THR A 7 -43.31 -47.74 -11.40
CA THR A 7 -42.35 -46.99 -12.21
C THR A 7 -42.31 -45.53 -11.75
N ILE A 8 -41.54 -45.22 -10.71
CA ILE A 8 -41.12 -43.84 -10.41
C ILE A 8 -39.72 -43.65 -10.97
N ASN A 9 -39.67 -43.10 -12.20
CA ASN A 9 -38.47 -42.44 -12.69
C ASN A 9 -38.33 -41.11 -11.92
N LYS A 10 -37.73 -41.15 -10.73
CA LYS A 10 -37.15 -39.92 -10.14
C LYS A 10 -35.99 -39.53 -11.03
N VAL A 11 -36.27 -38.75 -12.06
CA VAL A 11 -35.28 -37.91 -12.73
C VAL A 11 -34.74 -36.98 -11.65
N HIS A 12 -33.68 -37.41 -10.97
CA HIS A 12 -32.84 -36.52 -10.18
C HIS A 12 -32.19 -35.58 -11.19
N ARG A 13 -32.89 -34.48 -11.50
CA ARG A 13 -32.22 -33.27 -11.98
C ARG A 13 -31.29 -32.86 -10.86
N LEU A 14 -30.06 -33.37 -10.91
CA LEU A 14 -28.91 -32.74 -10.29
C LEU A 14 -28.90 -31.31 -10.82
N ARG A 15 -29.52 -30.40 -10.07
CA ARG A 15 -29.19 -28.99 -10.18
C ARG A 15 -27.71 -28.94 -9.82
N LEU A 16 -26.87 -28.82 -10.84
CA LEU A 16 -25.55 -28.23 -10.70
C LEU A 16 -25.76 -26.78 -10.25
N THR A 17 -26.17 -26.59 -9.00
CA THR A 17 -25.88 -25.37 -8.28
C THR A 17 -24.37 -25.29 -8.31
N SER A 18 -23.85 -24.31 -9.03
CA SER A 18 -22.45 -23.93 -9.04
C SER A 18 -21.94 -23.94 -7.61
N GLU A 19 -21.25 -25.02 -7.23
CA GLU A 19 -20.61 -25.11 -5.93
C GLU A 19 -19.57 -23.99 -5.88
N PRO A 20 -19.55 -23.15 -4.83
CA PRO A 20 -18.50 -22.16 -4.70
C PRO A 20 -17.19 -22.93 -4.55
N ASP A 21 -16.28 -22.75 -5.52
CA ASP A 21 -14.92 -23.30 -5.60
C ASP A 21 -14.38 -23.86 -4.27
N ARG A 22 -14.73 -25.11 -3.96
CA ARG A 22 -14.19 -25.89 -2.82
C ARG A 22 -12.89 -26.60 -3.21
N SER A 23 -12.12 -25.99 -4.11
CA SER A 23 -10.89 -26.53 -4.68
C SER A 23 -9.63 -26.13 -3.91
N LYS A 24 -9.72 -25.92 -2.59
CA LYS A 24 -8.56 -25.55 -1.75
C LYS A 24 -8.50 -26.41 -0.52
N SER A 25 -7.35 -27.04 -0.30
CA SER A 25 -7.10 -27.88 0.87
C SER A 25 -7.29 -27.07 2.17
N PRO A 26 -7.68 -27.69 3.30
CA PRO A 26 -7.80 -27.00 4.59
C PRO A 26 -6.53 -26.21 4.96
N ALA A 27 -5.35 -26.78 4.64
CA ALA A 27 -4.06 -26.14 4.83
C ALA A 27 -3.90 -24.84 4.01
N GLU A 28 -4.43 -24.77 2.79
CA GLU A 28 -4.41 -23.54 1.98
C GLU A 28 -5.33 -22.45 2.53
N GLN A 29 -6.40 -22.83 3.24
CA GLN A 29 -7.30 -21.88 3.88
C GLN A 29 -6.64 -21.28 5.13
N ASP A 30 -5.99 -22.12 5.94
CA ASP A 30 -5.23 -21.67 7.12
C ASP A 30 -4.08 -20.73 6.73
N LEU A 31 -3.34 -21.07 5.66
CA LEU A 31 -2.27 -20.20 5.13
C LEU A 31 -2.79 -18.85 4.66
N ARG A 32 -3.96 -18.80 4.00
CA ARG A 32 -4.58 -17.54 3.58
C ARG A 32 -4.99 -16.70 4.76
N GLN A 33 -5.62 -17.30 5.75
CA GLN A 33 -6.04 -16.58 6.96
C GLN A 33 -4.83 -16.01 7.72
N PHE A 34 -3.73 -16.76 7.76
CA PHE A 34 -2.47 -16.29 8.35
C PHE A 34 -1.85 -15.14 7.56
N GLN A 35 -1.88 -15.22 6.22
CA GLN A 35 -1.42 -14.14 5.34
C GLN A 35 -2.26 -12.87 5.54
N ASP A 36 -3.58 -13.01 5.58
CA ASP A 36 -4.51 -11.88 5.77
C ASP A 36 -4.30 -11.21 7.13
N ALA A 37 -4.10 -12.00 8.20
CA ALA A 37 -3.76 -11.46 9.52
C ALA A 37 -2.37 -10.79 9.54
N SER A 38 -1.40 -11.35 8.82
CA SER A 38 -0.04 -10.80 8.75
C SER A 38 0.00 -9.43 8.07
N ILE A 39 -0.90 -9.14 7.13
CA ILE A 39 -0.95 -7.86 6.41
C ILE A 39 -1.22 -6.67 7.35
N TRP A 40 -1.94 -6.90 8.45
CA TRP A 40 -2.31 -5.87 9.43
C TRP A 40 -1.38 -5.79 10.64
N THR A 41 -0.46 -6.74 10.79
CA THR A 41 0.43 -6.86 11.95
C THR A 41 1.91 -6.71 11.59
N CYS A 42 2.29 -6.98 10.33
CA CYS A 42 3.66 -6.95 9.85
C CYS A 42 3.88 -5.89 8.77
N CYS A 43 5.04 -5.24 8.82
CA CYS A 43 5.52 -4.29 7.82
C CYS A 43 5.72 -4.99 6.49
N ARG A 44 5.12 -4.49 5.41
CA ARG A 44 5.22 -5.14 4.09
C ARG A 44 6.63 -5.12 3.49
N LEU A 45 7.49 -4.20 3.94
CA LEU A 45 8.87 -4.07 3.46
C LEU A 45 9.83 -5.02 4.17
N THR A 46 9.79 -5.10 5.51
CA THR A 46 10.79 -5.84 6.31
C THR A 46 10.23 -7.08 7.01
N ASN A 47 8.91 -7.33 6.94
CA ASN A 47 8.19 -8.34 7.72
C ASN A 47 8.36 -8.21 9.26
N LYS A 48 8.94 -7.10 9.74
CA LYS A 48 8.99 -6.76 11.17
C LYS A 48 7.59 -6.41 11.66
N ARG A 49 7.31 -6.58 12.96
CA ARG A 49 6.05 -6.12 13.57
C ARG A 49 5.85 -4.62 13.33
N LEU A 50 4.62 -4.23 12.97
CA LEU A 50 4.26 -2.84 12.78
C LEU A 50 4.33 -2.07 14.11
N ARG A 51 4.86 -0.85 14.09
CA ARG A 51 4.94 0.06 15.24
C ARG A 51 4.73 1.50 14.78
N LEU A 52 4.14 2.34 15.63
CA LEU A 52 4.07 3.77 15.36
C LEU A 52 5.47 4.40 15.46
N PRO A 53 5.85 5.36 14.59
CA PRO A 53 5.05 5.93 13.50
C PRO A 53 4.99 5.05 12.24
N LEU A 54 3.79 4.97 11.66
CA LEU A 54 3.52 4.25 10.41
C LEU A 54 3.51 5.20 9.22
N SER A 55 3.90 4.67 8.06
CA SER A 55 3.81 5.35 6.77
C SER A 55 3.15 4.41 5.75
N SER A 56 2.52 4.99 4.73
CA SER A 56 1.94 4.25 3.62
C SER A 56 2.41 4.75 2.27
N ASP A 57 2.52 3.83 1.32
CA ASP A 57 2.83 4.11 -0.08
C ASP A 57 1.54 4.25 -0.91
N PHE A 58 1.70 4.59 -2.20
CA PHE A 58 0.54 4.75 -3.08
C PHE A 58 -0.29 3.47 -3.30
N LYS A 59 0.30 2.30 -3.05
CA LYS A 59 -0.39 1.01 -3.13
C LYS A 59 -1.21 0.73 -1.87
N GLY A 60 -1.13 1.57 -0.85
CA GLY A 60 -1.86 1.41 0.41
C GLY A 60 -1.24 0.39 1.36
N ASN A 61 0.04 0.04 1.18
CA ASN A 61 0.74 -0.85 2.10
C ASN A 61 1.03 -0.14 3.42
N LEU A 62 1.02 -0.90 4.52
CA LEU A 62 1.47 -0.43 5.82
C LEU A 62 2.96 -0.69 6.01
N LEU A 63 3.70 0.38 6.29
CA LEU A 63 5.15 0.36 6.43
C LEU A 63 5.55 1.04 7.74
N ASN A 64 6.57 0.50 8.40
CA ASN A 64 7.23 1.19 9.51
C ASN A 64 8.07 2.34 8.94
N LYS A 65 7.92 3.54 9.50
CA LYS A 65 8.70 4.70 9.05
C LYS A 65 10.20 4.46 9.16
N GLU A 66 10.64 3.83 10.24
CA GLU A 66 12.05 3.44 10.45
C GLU A 66 12.56 2.56 9.30
N SER A 67 11.80 1.53 8.94
CA SER A 67 12.17 0.61 7.85
C SER A 67 12.22 1.30 6.48
N VAL A 68 11.37 2.29 6.24
CA VAL A 68 11.42 3.09 4.99
C VAL A 68 12.63 4.02 4.98
N LEU A 69 13.01 4.57 6.14
CA LEU A 69 14.22 5.40 6.25
C LEU A 69 15.48 4.56 6.02
N GLU A 70 15.57 3.39 6.64
CA GLU A 70 16.64 2.40 6.38
C GLU A 70 16.73 2.11 4.87
N TRP A 71 15.59 1.82 4.23
CA TRP A 71 15.52 1.57 2.79
C TRP A 71 16.01 2.71 1.90
N LEU A 72 15.78 3.96 2.30
CA LEU A 72 16.22 5.14 1.53
C LEU A 72 17.71 5.46 1.75
N LEU A 73 18.28 5.05 2.89
CA LEU A 73 19.66 5.33 3.25
C LEU A 73 20.63 4.30 2.71
N THR A 74 20.23 3.03 2.63
CA THR A 74 21.13 1.95 2.20
C THR A 74 21.19 1.86 0.67
N PRO A 75 22.32 2.19 0.03
CA PRO A 75 22.49 2.07 -1.42
C PRO A 75 22.60 0.61 -1.88
N GLU A 76 23.03 -0.28 -0.98
CA GLU A 76 23.26 -1.70 -1.21
C GLU A 76 22.12 -2.49 -0.56
N ARG A 77 21.11 -2.85 -1.35
CA ARG A 77 19.87 -3.51 -0.88
C ARG A 77 20.09 -4.98 -0.53
N GLU A 78 21.21 -5.32 0.12
CA GLU A 78 21.63 -6.69 0.41
C GLU A 78 20.71 -7.38 1.42
N ASP A 79 20.10 -6.60 2.32
CA ASP A 79 19.14 -7.11 3.31
C ASP A 79 17.76 -7.46 2.72
N PHE A 80 17.52 -7.18 1.43
CA PHE A 80 16.22 -7.30 0.79
C PHE A 80 16.23 -8.29 -0.36
N ASN A 81 15.18 -9.11 -0.44
CA ASN A 81 15.01 -10.06 -1.54
C ASN A 81 14.74 -9.32 -2.87
N GLU A 82 15.18 -9.87 -4.01
CA GLU A 82 15.01 -9.24 -5.33
C GLU A 82 13.55 -8.91 -5.66
N GLU A 83 12.62 -9.75 -5.19
CA GLU A 83 11.19 -9.54 -5.37
C GLU A 83 10.69 -8.32 -4.58
N GLN A 84 11.18 -8.13 -3.36
CA GLN A 84 10.87 -6.95 -2.54
C GLN A 84 11.42 -5.69 -3.22
N ILE A 85 12.64 -5.78 -3.77
CA ILE A 85 13.28 -4.69 -4.50
C ILE A 85 12.45 -4.25 -5.71
N LYS A 86 11.93 -5.22 -6.48
CA LYS A 86 11.04 -4.94 -7.61
C LYS A 86 9.73 -4.31 -7.12
N HIS A 87 9.14 -4.87 -6.06
CA HIS A 87 7.85 -4.44 -5.54
C HIS A 87 7.86 -3.02 -4.96
N PHE A 88 8.96 -2.60 -4.33
CA PHE A 88 9.14 -1.31 -3.67
C PHE A 88 10.05 -0.33 -4.42
N SER A 89 10.35 -0.61 -5.69
CA SER A 89 11.16 0.24 -6.56
C SER A 89 10.61 1.67 -6.76
N HIS A 90 9.32 1.88 -6.47
CA HIS A 90 8.67 3.19 -6.51
C HIS A 90 9.05 4.12 -5.36
N ILE A 91 9.49 3.58 -4.22
CA ILE A 91 9.88 4.38 -3.05
C ILE A 91 11.32 4.87 -3.27
N LYS A 92 11.45 6.11 -3.77
CA LYS A 92 12.75 6.74 -4.04
C LYS A 92 13.01 7.96 -3.17
N LYS A 93 11.94 8.62 -2.71
CA LYS A 93 12.02 9.80 -1.86
C LYS A 93 11.00 9.69 -0.73
N LEU A 94 11.25 10.47 0.32
CA LEU A 94 10.27 10.67 1.40
C LEU A 94 8.94 11.28 0.94
N ASN A 95 8.89 11.91 -0.24
CA ASN A 95 7.65 12.43 -0.79
C ASN A 95 6.75 11.34 -1.40
N ASP A 96 7.28 10.15 -1.67
CA ASP A 96 6.53 9.03 -2.25
C ASP A 96 5.76 8.25 -1.18
N ILE A 97 5.94 8.59 0.10
CA ILE A 97 5.23 8.05 1.25
C ILE A 97 4.43 9.14 1.97
N VAL A 98 3.40 8.72 2.69
CA VAL A 98 2.59 9.56 3.58
C VAL A 98 2.63 8.97 4.98
N ASP A 99 2.89 9.81 5.98
CA ASP A 99 2.85 9.41 7.39
C ASP A 99 1.40 9.26 7.85
N LEU A 100 1.08 8.10 8.41
CA LEU A 100 -0.25 7.78 8.90
C LEU A 100 -0.47 8.36 10.30
N LYS A 101 -1.64 8.97 10.49
CA LYS A 101 -2.09 9.58 11.74
C LYS A 101 -3.45 9.02 12.12
N GLY A 102 -3.81 9.18 13.39
CA GLY A 102 -5.09 8.71 13.90
C GLY A 102 -5.19 7.22 14.09
N LEU A 103 -4.06 6.58 14.36
CA LEU A 103 -3.97 5.19 14.78
C LEU A 103 -3.46 5.12 16.21
N ARG A 104 -4.12 4.28 17.01
CA ARG A 104 -3.70 3.89 18.35
C ARG A 104 -3.14 2.47 18.29
N GLU A 105 -2.01 2.24 18.96
CA GLU A 105 -1.43 0.91 19.13
C GLU A 105 -2.15 0.14 20.24
N THR A 106 -2.56 -1.08 19.95
CA THR A 106 -3.20 -2.03 20.87
C THR A 106 -2.30 -3.28 20.99
N SER A 107 -2.51 -4.13 22.00
CA SER A 107 -1.71 -5.34 22.25
C SER A 107 -1.53 -6.25 21.04
N GLU A 108 -2.51 -6.31 20.14
CA GLU A 108 -2.56 -7.22 18.99
C GLU A 108 -2.62 -6.52 17.62
N GLY A 109 -2.66 -5.19 17.57
CA GLY A 109 -2.86 -4.48 16.31
C GLY A 109 -3.03 -2.98 16.46
N PHE A 110 -3.78 -2.38 15.53
CA PHE A 110 -4.04 -0.95 15.51
C PHE A 110 -5.53 -0.66 15.52
N GLN A 111 -5.89 0.42 16.21
CA GLN A 111 -7.26 0.92 16.28
C GLN A 111 -7.33 2.31 15.65
N CYS A 112 -8.34 2.55 14.81
CA CYS A 112 -8.61 3.89 14.28
C CYS A 112 -9.17 4.79 15.40
N GLU A 113 -8.53 5.93 15.65
CA GLU A 113 -8.96 6.87 16.70
C GLU A 113 -10.31 7.54 16.40
N PHE A 114 -10.70 7.61 15.13
CA PHE A 114 -11.95 8.25 14.73
C PHE A 114 -13.16 7.33 14.94
N SER A 115 -13.07 6.07 14.50
CA SER A 115 -14.18 5.11 14.57
C SER A 115 -14.13 4.21 15.80
N GLY A 116 -12.95 3.99 16.38
CA GLY A 116 -12.72 2.97 17.38
C GLY A 116 -12.62 1.55 16.82
N ASP A 117 -12.72 1.36 15.50
CA ASP A 117 -12.60 0.06 14.87
C ASP A 117 -11.15 -0.42 14.80
N GLU A 118 -10.93 -1.71 15.05
CA GLU A 118 -9.64 -2.37 14.87
C GLU A 118 -9.36 -2.67 13.39
N LEU A 119 -8.14 -2.35 12.97
CA LEU A 119 -7.67 -2.59 11.61
C LEU A 119 -7.59 -4.10 11.34
N GLY A 120 -8.18 -4.55 10.22
CA GLY A 120 -8.10 -5.94 9.76
C GLY A 120 -9.04 -6.95 10.41
N LYS A 121 -9.66 -6.63 11.56
CA LYS A 121 -10.63 -7.54 12.22
C LYS A 121 -12.07 -7.25 11.81
N ALA A 122 -12.42 -5.98 11.61
CA ALA A 122 -13.74 -5.60 11.15
C ALA A 122 -13.84 -5.74 9.62
N ASN A 123 -15.02 -6.07 9.08
CA ASN A 123 -15.30 -6.02 7.63
C ASN A 123 -15.47 -4.58 7.14
N VAL A 124 -14.58 -3.71 7.60
CA VAL A 124 -14.55 -2.27 7.36
C VAL A 124 -13.32 -1.97 6.53
N LYS A 125 -13.52 -1.29 5.40
CA LYS A 125 -12.43 -0.81 4.57
C LYS A 125 -11.89 0.49 5.15
N PHE A 126 -10.61 0.49 5.49
CA PHE A 126 -9.91 1.69 5.93
C PHE A 126 -9.27 2.41 4.74
N ILE A 127 -9.23 3.73 4.84
CA ILE A 127 -8.60 4.63 3.90
C ILE A 127 -7.72 5.61 4.67
N TYR A 128 -6.83 6.27 3.96
CA TYR A 128 -6.17 7.47 4.46
C TYR A 128 -6.19 8.57 3.40
N LEU A 129 -6.05 9.81 3.87
CA LEU A 129 -5.97 10.99 3.00
C LEU A 129 -4.51 11.41 2.83
N THR A 130 -4.05 11.64 1.60
CA THR A 130 -2.68 12.12 1.32
C THR A 130 -2.33 13.44 1.98
N ASN A 131 -3.29 14.37 2.03
CA ASN A 131 -3.03 15.75 2.46
C ASN A 131 -2.74 15.84 3.97
N CYS A 132 -3.46 15.10 4.80
CA CYS A 132 -3.32 15.14 6.25
C CYS A 132 -2.64 13.90 6.85
N GLY A 133 -2.78 12.74 6.21
CA GLY A 133 -2.32 11.44 6.67
C GLY A 133 -3.28 10.72 7.62
N ASP A 134 -4.47 11.27 7.91
CA ASP A 134 -5.41 10.65 8.85
C ASP A 134 -6.03 9.37 8.26
N VAL A 135 -6.04 8.31 9.07
CA VAL A 135 -6.69 7.03 8.76
C VAL A 135 -8.14 7.04 9.22
N LEU A 136 -9.04 6.68 8.32
CA LEU A 136 -10.49 6.75 8.51
C LEU A 136 -11.18 5.52 7.89
N PRO A 137 -12.38 5.14 8.36
CA PRO A 137 -13.24 4.23 7.62
C PRO A 137 -13.68 4.86 6.29
N LYS A 138 -13.80 4.05 5.25
CA LYS A 138 -14.34 4.51 3.94
C LYS A 138 -15.76 5.06 4.07
N SER A 139 -16.56 4.52 4.99
CA SER A 139 -17.92 5.00 5.29
C SER A 139 -17.96 6.42 5.85
N SER A 140 -16.87 6.90 6.44
CA SER A 140 -16.82 8.19 7.12
C SER A 140 -16.63 9.39 6.19
N LEU A 141 -16.16 9.21 4.96
CA LEU A 141 -15.95 10.33 4.02
C LEU A 141 -17.24 11.08 3.66
N GLY A 142 -18.39 10.40 3.71
CA GLY A 142 -19.69 10.97 3.40
C GLY A 142 -20.45 11.55 4.60
N LEU A 143 -19.93 11.41 5.82
CA LEU A 143 -20.60 11.86 7.05
C LEU A 143 -20.34 13.33 7.39
N GLY A 144 -19.36 13.96 6.75
CA GLY A 144 -18.98 15.34 7.03
C GLY A 144 -20.07 16.36 6.64
N THR A 145 -20.25 17.39 7.47
CA THR A 145 -21.15 18.53 7.19
C THR A 145 -20.75 19.30 5.93
N GLN A 146 -19.45 19.30 5.62
CA GLN A 146 -18.88 19.93 4.43
C GLN A 146 -18.34 18.86 3.50
N ARG A 147 -18.69 18.96 2.21
CA ARG A 147 -18.13 18.07 1.19
C ARG A 147 -16.61 18.26 1.13
N ASN A 148 -15.89 17.16 0.89
CA ASN A 148 -14.45 17.16 0.58
C ASN A 148 -13.55 17.69 1.71
N ARG A 149 -13.96 17.53 2.97
CA ARG A 149 -13.13 17.83 4.15
C ARG A 149 -12.95 16.61 5.05
N CYS A 150 -11.75 16.45 5.59
CA CYS A 150 -11.44 15.36 6.51
C CYS A 150 -12.36 15.42 7.75
N PRO A 151 -13.09 14.35 8.09
CA PRO A 151 -13.91 14.30 9.30
C PRO A 151 -13.17 14.51 10.61
N LYS A 152 -11.83 14.34 10.64
CA LYS A 152 -11.01 14.47 11.85
C LYS A 152 -10.33 15.84 11.98
N CYS A 153 -9.65 16.30 10.94
CA CYS A 153 -8.85 17.54 10.98
C CYS A 153 -9.36 18.64 10.04
N GLU A 154 -10.49 18.42 9.36
CA GLU A 154 -11.15 19.38 8.45
C GLU A 154 -10.32 19.84 7.24
N SER A 155 -9.16 19.21 7.00
CA SER A 155 -8.32 19.50 5.85
C SER A 155 -9.07 19.19 4.54
N PRO A 156 -8.97 20.07 3.52
CA PRO A 156 -9.57 19.79 2.22
C PRO A 156 -8.88 18.60 1.55
N TYR A 157 -9.67 17.76 0.88
CA TYR A 157 -9.16 16.64 0.09
C TYR A 157 -9.91 16.56 -1.24
N THR A 158 -9.30 15.92 -2.23
CA THR A 158 -9.93 15.58 -3.51
C THR A 158 -10.14 14.07 -3.62
N ASP A 159 -10.93 13.61 -4.58
CA ASP A 159 -11.10 12.16 -4.80
C ASP A 159 -9.78 11.45 -5.11
N LEU A 160 -8.80 12.18 -5.66
CA LEU A 160 -7.43 11.71 -5.88
C LEU A 160 -6.61 11.64 -4.59
N ASP A 161 -7.07 12.15 -3.47
CA ASP A 161 -6.34 12.11 -2.20
C ASP A 161 -6.75 10.91 -1.33
N VAL A 162 -7.77 10.16 -1.73
CA VAL A 162 -8.31 9.02 -1.01
C VAL A 162 -7.58 7.74 -1.43
N ILE A 163 -6.87 7.10 -0.49
CA ILE A 163 -6.21 5.81 -0.72
C ILE A 163 -6.73 4.76 0.24
N ALA A 164 -7.10 3.60 -0.28
CA ALA A 164 -7.47 2.45 0.52
C ALA A 164 -6.23 1.77 1.12
N LEU A 165 -6.29 1.43 2.41
CA LEU A 165 -5.28 0.61 3.08
C LEU A 165 -5.49 -0.86 2.72
N ASN A 166 -4.39 -1.55 2.41
CA ASN A 166 -4.37 -2.95 2.00
C ASN A 166 -5.47 -3.30 0.98
N PRO A 167 -5.49 -2.61 -0.18
CA PRO A 167 -6.55 -2.72 -1.18
C PRO A 167 -6.60 -4.10 -1.84
N SER A 168 -7.79 -4.44 -2.34
CA SER A 168 -7.97 -5.59 -3.21
C SER A 168 -7.25 -5.42 -4.56
N LYS A 169 -7.06 -6.50 -5.31
CA LYS A 169 -6.43 -6.46 -6.65
C LYS A 169 -7.11 -5.46 -7.61
N TYR A 170 -8.43 -5.30 -7.52
CA TYR A 170 -9.17 -4.32 -8.31
C TYR A 170 -8.86 -2.89 -7.88
N GLU A 171 -8.90 -2.61 -6.58
CA GLU A 171 -8.60 -1.28 -6.02
C GLU A 171 -7.13 -0.89 -6.25
N LEU A 172 -6.21 -1.85 -6.26
CA LEU A 172 -4.80 -1.62 -6.64
C LEU A 172 -4.68 -1.07 -8.07
N GLY A 173 -5.47 -1.57 -9.02
CA GLY A 173 -5.48 -1.05 -10.39
C GLY A 173 -5.90 0.42 -10.45
N LEU A 174 -6.91 0.80 -9.67
CA LEU A 174 -7.36 2.20 -9.55
C LEU A 174 -6.27 3.10 -8.95
N LEU A 175 -5.56 2.61 -7.93
CA LEU A 175 -4.46 3.35 -7.30
C LEU A 175 -3.25 3.50 -8.23
N GLN A 176 -3.00 2.52 -9.10
CA GLN A 176 -1.98 2.62 -10.15
C GLN A 176 -2.35 3.68 -11.20
N GLU A 177 -3.60 3.68 -11.67
CA GLU A 177 -4.09 4.70 -12.60
C GLU A 177 -4.01 6.11 -11.99
N ARG A 178 -4.42 6.24 -10.71
CA ARG A 178 -4.24 7.46 -9.92
C ARG A 178 -2.80 7.92 -9.90
N MET A 179 -1.84 7.00 -9.66
CA MET A 179 -0.43 7.39 -9.67
C MET A 179 0.01 7.89 -11.04
N HIS A 180 -0.40 7.24 -12.13
CA HIS A 180 -0.07 7.71 -13.47
C HIS A 180 -0.53 9.16 -13.69
N LYS A 181 -1.76 9.50 -13.29
CA LYS A 181 -2.29 10.87 -13.33
C LYS A 181 -1.45 11.86 -12.51
N LEU A 182 -1.02 11.46 -11.32
CA LEU A 182 -0.13 12.29 -10.49
C LEU A 182 1.24 12.50 -11.16
N GLU A 183 1.78 11.50 -11.85
CA GLU A 183 3.04 11.63 -12.58
C GLU A 183 2.93 12.58 -13.78
N GLU A 184 1.82 12.54 -14.53
CA GLU A 184 1.52 13.50 -15.60
C GLU A 184 1.46 14.94 -15.07
N MET A 185 0.89 15.13 -13.88
CA MET A 185 0.85 16.43 -13.17
C MET A 185 2.17 16.80 -12.48
N ASN A 186 3.22 15.98 -12.61
CA ASN A 186 4.51 16.14 -11.92
C ASN A 186 4.38 16.24 -10.38
N LEU A 187 3.45 15.48 -9.80
CA LEU A 187 3.25 15.40 -8.36
C LEU A 187 3.84 14.10 -7.80
N HIS A 188 4.27 14.16 -6.55
CA HIS A 188 4.58 12.99 -5.73
C HIS A 188 3.29 12.41 -5.14
N HIS A 189 3.37 11.22 -4.54
CA HIS A 189 2.23 10.57 -3.88
C HIS A 189 1.61 11.47 -2.80
N ASN A 190 2.43 12.21 -2.05
CA ASN A 190 1.96 13.18 -1.05
C ASN A 190 1.41 14.50 -1.64
N GLY A 191 1.22 14.59 -2.95
CA GLY A 191 0.70 15.79 -3.63
C GLY A 191 1.72 16.92 -3.81
N LYS A 192 2.97 16.78 -3.35
CA LYS A 192 4.01 17.81 -3.55
C LYS A 192 4.60 17.74 -4.95
N MET A 193 4.95 18.91 -5.50
CA MET A 193 5.55 19.00 -6.83
C MET A 193 6.93 18.33 -6.88
N ARG A 194 7.18 17.56 -7.94
CA ARG A 194 8.49 17.00 -8.28
C ARG A 194 9.38 18.17 -8.74
N SER A 195 10.40 18.50 -7.94
CA SER A 195 11.36 19.55 -8.34
C SER A 195 11.98 19.23 -9.70
N ARG A 196 11.81 20.14 -10.66
CA ARG A 196 12.47 20.09 -11.96
C ARG A 196 13.95 20.34 -11.70
N LYS A 197 14.80 19.31 -11.89
CA LYS A 197 16.26 19.49 -11.82
C LYS A 197 16.64 20.66 -12.71
N LYS A 198 17.03 21.80 -12.12
CA LYS A 198 17.84 22.81 -12.81
C LYS A 198 19.12 22.06 -13.20
N ARG A 199 19.34 21.84 -14.50
CA ARG A 199 20.62 21.33 -15.01
C ARG A 199 21.70 22.30 -14.55
N THR A 200 22.41 21.97 -13.48
CA THR A 200 23.66 22.64 -13.13
C THR A 200 24.63 22.35 -14.26
N ARG A 201 25.00 23.37 -15.04
CA ARG A 201 26.09 23.25 -16.01
C ARG A 201 27.34 22.85 -15.23
N CYS A 202 27.92 21.69 -15.53
CA CYS A 202 29.28 21.37 -15.09
C CYS A 202 30.22 22.40 -15.71
N THR A 203 30.78 23.29 -14.90
CA THR A 203 32.02 24.00 -15.24
C THR A 203 33.16 23.01 -15.09
N ASP A 204 33.66 22.53 -16.23
CA ASP A 204 34.95 21.84 -16.34
C ASP A 204 36.05 22.75 -15.77
N GLN A 205 36.58 22.40 -14.60
CA GLN A 205 37.86 22.93 -14.16
C GLN A 205 38.98 22.13 -14.82
N ASN A 206 39.46 22.73 -15.91
CA ASN A 206 40.62 22.37 -16.68
C ASN A 206 41.86 22.21 -15.77
N THR A 207 42.29 20.98 -15.50
CA THR A 207 43.54 20.69 -14.80
C THR A 207 44.71 20.74 -15.79
N ALA A 208 45.25 21.93 -16.01
CA ALA A 208 46.52 22.11 -16.73
C ALA A 208 47.71 21.65 -15.85
N LYS A 209 47.98 20.34 -15.84
CA LYS A 209 49.27 19.78 -15.40
C LYS A 209 50.34 20.14 -16.44
N ARG A 210 51.12 21.19 -16.18
CA ARG A 210 52.32 21.53 -16.95
C ARG A 210 53.45 20.60 -16.49
N SER A 211 53.81 19.66 -17.36
CA SER A 211 54.92 18.72 -17.21
C SER A 211 56.27 19.45 -17.16
N LYS A 212 57.07 19.11 -16.13
CA LYS A 212 58.51 19.42 -16.07
C LYS A 212 59.21 18.60 -17.16
N LYS A 213 59.84 19.29 -18.12
CA LYS A 213 60.74 18.70 -19.11
C LYS A 213 62.11 18.48 -18.45
N SER A 214 62.48 17.22 -18.30
CA SER A 214 63.87 16.76 -18.17
C SER A 214 64.48 16.62 -19.57
N GLY A 215 65.78 16.93 -19.73
CA GLY A 215 66.55 16.55 -20.93
C GLY A 215 67.65 17.50 -21.38
N LYS A 216 68.82 17.39 -20.74
CA LYS A 216 70.14 17.15 -21.36
C LYS A 216 70.57 17.99 -22.59
N THR A 217 71.56 18.85 -22.41
CA THR A 217 72.80 18.89 -23.21
C THR A 217 73.86 19.66 -22.44
#